data_AF-A0AAX2BED2-F1
#
_entry.id   AF-A0AAX2BED2-F1
#
_cell.length_a   1.000
_cell.length_b   1.000
_cell.length_c   1.000
_cell.angle_alpha   90.00
_cell.angle_beta   90.00
_cell.angle_gamma   90.00
#
_symmetry.space_group_name_H-M   'P 1'
#
loop_
_entity.id
_entity.type
_entity.pdbx_description
1 polymer ?
#
loop_
_entity_poly.entity_id
_entity_poly.type
_entity_poly.pdbx_seq_one_letter_code
_entity_poly.pdbx_strand_id
1 'polypeptide(L)'
;MKYIIFAGLIFFSLGSLASNAKVKGDESLDKMLKEIAAEQAKRNPIHTEDDFIKAAIKNGYQVQRNLAFGYQTGDSKTGGYDFISKNDTKSCAWRKILLIANPEKTDSSDTANERFSCRNLDFEQDEEVWKIVYKYLPMIAEAKEKGEYMVEKKSEPTPDKLEIIDVTQ
;
A
#
# COMPACT_ATOMS: atom_id res chain seq x y z
N MET A 1 10.68 -48.51 13.42
CA MET A 1 10.33 -49.14 12.13
C MET A 1 10.25 -48.04 11.08
N LYS A 2 11.13 -48.09 10.09
CA LYS A 2 11.16 -47.23 8.90
C LYS A 2 10.16 -47.78 7.89
N TYR A 3 9.30 -46.92 7.34
CA TYR A 3 8.60 -47.23 6.09
C TYR A 3 8.97 -46.15 5.06
N ILE A 4 9.88 -46.57 4.18
CA ILE A 4 10.17 -45.96 2.89
C ILE A 4 9.18 -46.60 1.93
N ILE A 5 8.36 -45.80 1.24
CA ILE A 5 7.63 -46.26 0.05
C ILE A 5 8.16 -45.50 -1.15
N PHE A 6 8.64 -46.29 -2.11
CA PHE A 6 9.26 -45.91 -3.35
C PHE A 6 8.24 -45.46 -4.41
N ALA A 7 8.70 -44.50 -5.21
CA ALA A 7 8.59 -44.39 -6.66
C ALA A 7 7.21 -44.55 -7.34
N GLY A 8 6.77 -43.43 -7.93
CA GLY A 8 5.89 -43.39 -9.09
C GLY A 8 6.31 -42.22 -9.99
N LEU A 9 7.45 -42.36 -10.68
CA LEU A 9 7.84 -41.45 -11.76
C LEU A 9 6.91 -41.72 -12.95
N ILE A 10 5.86 -40.91 -13.09
CA ILE A 10 5.05 -40.91 -14.31
C ILE A 10 5.80 -40.03 -15.33
N PHE A 11 6.59 -40.69 -16.17
CA PHE A 11 7.07 -40.14 -17.43
C PHE A 11 5.87 -40.00 -18.38
N PHE A 12 5.26 -38.81 -18.44
CA PHE A 12 4.42 -38.45 -19.58
C PHE A 12 5.33 -38.15 -20.76
N SER A 13 5.59 -39.16 -21.59
CA SER A 13 6.15 -38.96 -22.92
C SER A 13 5.07 -38.34 -23.81
N LEU A 14 5.01 -37.01 -23.85
CA LEU A 14 4.31 -36.29 -24.91
C LEU A 14 5.18 -36.33 -26.16
N GLY A 15 4.99 -37.39 -26.94
CA GLY A 15 5.28 -37.32 -28.37
C GLY A 15 4.28 -36.35 -28.99
N SER A 16 4.74 -35.17 -29.39
CA SER A 16 3.99 -34.30 -30.28
C SER A 16 4.60 -34.35 -31.67
N LEU A 17 3.87 -35.03 -32.55
CA LEU A 17 3.90 -34.83 -33.99
C LEU A 17 3.94 -33.34 -34.29
N ALA A 18 4.92 -32.94 -35.10
CA ALA A 18 4.99 -31.62 -35.71
C ALA A 18 3.73 -31.38 -36.54
N SER A 19 2.75 -30.74 -35.91
CA SER A 19 1.61 -30.13 -36.61
C SER A 19 1.96 -28.67 -36.79
N ASN A 20 2.37 -28.33 -38.01
CA ASN A 20 2.48 -26.96 -38.50
C ASN A 20 1.05 -26.36 -38.61
N ALA A 21 0.41 -26.14 -37.48
CA ALA A 21 -0.79 -25.33 -37.37
C ALA A 21 -0.34 -24.01 -36.76
N LYS A 22 -0.07 -23.04 -37.64
CA LYS A 22 0.08 -21.64 -37.26
C LYS A 22 -1.26 -21.21 -36.66
N VAL A 23 -1.42 -21.35 -35.35
CA VAL A 23 -2.53 -20.76 -34.61
C VAL A 23 -2.34 -19.26 -34.77
N LYS A 24 -3.09 -18.70 -35.71
CA LYS A 24 -3.24 -17.27 -35.90
C LYS A 24 -4.03 -16.81 -34.69
N GLY A 25 -3.33 -16.55 -33.59
CA GLY A 25 -3.93 -15.96 -32.39
C GLY A 25 -4.69 -14.72 -32.84
N ASP A 26 -5.99 -14.70 -32.56
CA ASP A 26 -6.86 -13.60 -32.90
C ASP A 26 -6.28 -12.33 -32.30
N GLU A 27 -5.78 -11.44 -33.15
CA GLU A 27 -5.18 -10.15 -32.81
C GLU A 27 -6.14 -9.31 -31.92
N SER A 28 -7.44 -9.59 -32.00
CA SER A 28 -8.48 -9.02 -31.14
C SER A 28 -8.39 -9.46 -29.67
N LEU A 29 -8.11 -10.74 -29.41
CA LEU A 29 -8.03 -11.27 -28.05
C LEU A 29 -6.76 -10.78 -27.32
N ASP A 30 -5.63 -10.73 -28.03
CA ASP A 30 -4.38 -10.18 -27.48
C ASP A 30 -4.51 -8.69 -27.17
N LYS A 31 -5.22 -7.94 -28.02
CA LYS A 31 -5.54 -6.53 -27.80
C LYS A 31 -6.44 -6.33 -26.58
N MET A 32 -7.51 -7.14 -26.44
CA MET A 32 -8.40 -7.07 -25.26
C MET A 32 -7.66 -7.40 -23.96
N LEU A 33 -6.80 -8.42 -23.96
CA LEU A 33 -6.00 -8.77 -22.78
C LEU A 33 -5.02 -7.65 -22.38
N LYS A 34 -4.39 -6.98 -23.37
CA LYS A 34 -3.52 -5.82 -23.12
C LYS A 34 -4.30 -4.62 -22.57
N GLU A 35 -5.49 -4.35 -23.08
CA GLU A 35 -6.35 -3.27 -22.57
C GLU A 35 -6.81 -3.55 -21.14
N ILE A 36 -7.20 -4.79 -20.82
CA ILE A 36 -7.55 -5.20 -19.45
C ILE A 36 -6.35 -5.08 -18.51
N ALA A 37 -5.15 -5.52 -18.94
CA ALA A 37 -3.93 -5.39 -18.14
C ALA A 37 -3.54 -3.92 -17.91
N ALA A 38 -3.70 -3.05 -18.92
CA ALA A 38 -3.45 -1.62 -18.80
C ALA A 38 -4.46 -0.95 -17.85
N GLU A 39 -5.74 -1.32 -17.92
CA GLU A 39 -6.78 -0.83 -17.00
C GLU A 39 -6.57 -1.36 -15.57
N GLN A 40 -6.11 -2.60 -15.39
CA GLN A 40 -5.73 -3.12 -14.09
C GLN A 40 -4.49 -2.41 -13.51
N ALA A 41 -3.49 -2.09 -14.35
CA ALA A 41 -2.31 -1.33 -13.93
C ALA A 41 -2.64 0.13 -13.57
N LYS A 42 -3.64 0.74 -14.24
CA LYS A 42 -4.19 2.04 -13.84
C LYS A 42 -4.97 1.98 -12.53
N ARG A 43 -5.72 0.89 -12.28
CA ARG A 43 -6.48 0.69 -11.04
C ARG A 43 -5.59 0.37 -9.84
N ASN A 44 -4.49 -0.34 -10.05
CA ASN A 44 -3.54 -0.74 -9.01
C ASN A 44 -2.15 -0.17 -9.34
N PRO A 45 -1.95 1.16 -9.23
CA PRO A 45 -0.62 1.74 -9.39
C PRO A 45 0.34 1.11 -8.37
N ILE A 46 1.54 0.76 -8.82
CA ILE A 46 2.61 0.34 -7.91
C ILE A 46 2.93 1.55 -7.03
N HIS A 47 2.57 1.46 -5.76
CA HIS A 47 2.88 2.52 -4.81
C HIS A 47 4.25 2.27 -4.16
N THR A 48 5.07 3.31 -4.12
CA THR A 48 6.38 3.28 -3.47
C THR A 48 6.29 3.81 -2.04
N GLU A 49 7.28 3.52 -1.19
CA GLU A 49 7.37 4.11 0.16
C GLU A 49 7.27 5.65 0.11
N ASP A 50 7.93 6.27 -0.88
CA ASP A 50 7.92 7.72 -1.08
C ASP A 50 6.52 8.28 -1.39
N ASP A 51 5.69 7.52 -2.12
CA ASP A 51 4.30 7.92 -2.38
C ASP A 51 3.48 7.99 -1.09
N PHE A 52 3.71 7.07 -0.15
CA PHE A 52 3.03 7.11 1.15
C PHE A 52 3.57 8.19 2.06
N ILE A 53 4.87 8.46 2.01
CA ILE A 53 5.46 9.59 2.73
C ILE A 53 4.85 10.89 2.22
N LYS A 54 4.79 11.11 0.90
CA LYS A 54 4.11 12.27 0.30
C LYS A 54 2.63 12.33 0.70
N ALA A 55 1.94 11.20 0.68
CA ALA A 55 0.55 11.13 1.10
C ALA A 55 0.38 11.45 2.60
N ALA A 56 1.30 11.01 3.47
CA ALA A 56 1.26 11.30 4.91
C ALA A 56 1.59 12.75 5.22
N ILE A 57 2.48 13.37 4.44
CA ILE A 57 2.77 14.81 4.52
C ILE A 57 1.53 15.62 4.13
N LYS A 58 0.84 15.24 3.05
CA LYS A 58 -0.30 16.01 2.51
C LYS A 58 -1.63 15.73 3.19
N ASN A 59 -1.97 14.46 3.40
CA ASN A 59 -3.30 14.04 3.87
C ASN A 59 -3.38 13.86 5.40
N GLY A 60 -2.26 14.01 6.10
CA GLY A 60 -2.22 14.20 7.54
C GLY A 60 -2.69 13.02 8.39
N TYR A 61 -3.40 13.33 9.48
CA TYR A 61 -3.73 12.46 10.61
C TYR A 61 -3.92 10.97 10.28
N GLN A 62 -4.95 10.60 9.51
CA GLN A 62 -5.25 9.18 9.28
C GLN A 62 -4.17 8.49 8.43
N VAL A 63 -3.60 9.20 7.45
CA VAL A 63 -2.56 8.64 6.58
C VAL A 63 -1.24 8.47 7.34
N GLN A 64 -0.91 9.38 8.25
CA GLN A 64 0.22 9.26 9.17
C GLN A 64 0.05 8.07 10.12
N ARG A 65 -1.16 7.88 10.69
CA ARG A 65 -1.48 6.68 11.51
C ARG A 65 -1.25 5.39 10.73
N ASN A 66 -1.74 5.34 9.49
CA ASN A 66 -1.63 4.15 8.65
C ASN A 66 -0.18 3.88 8.24
N LEU A 67 0.58 4.92 7.87
CA LEU A 67 2.00 4.79 7.54
C LEU A 67 2.82 4.27 8.74
N ALA A 68 2.60 4.83 9.93
CA ALA A 68 3.25 4.36 11.15
C ALA A 68 2.91 2.89 11.46
N PHE A 69 1.65 2.50 11.25
CA PHE A 69 1.20 1.11 11.43
C PHE A 69 1.81 0.16 10.40
N GLY A 70 1.91 0.58 9.13
CA GLY A 70 2.56 -0.18 8.06
C GLY A 70 4.02 -0.50 8.41
N TYR A 71 4.78 0.48 8.90
CA TYR A 71 6.13 0.22 9.42
C TYR A 71 6.15 -0.69 10.65
N GLN A 72 5.10 -0.68 11.48
CA GLN A 72 5.05 -1.50 12.70
C GLN A 72 4.83 -2.98 12.39
N THR A 73 3.95 -3.30 11.44
CA THR A 73 3.56 -4.68 11.14
C THR A 73 4.36 -5.27 10.00
N GLY A 74 4.69 -4.47 8.98
CA GLY A 74 5.29 -4.95 7.73
C GLY A 74 4.45 -6.01 7.01
N ASP A 75 3.14 -6.08 7.29
CA ASP A 75 2.27 -7.17 6.84
C ASP A 75 1.29 -6.70 5.76
N SER A 76 1.30 -7.43 4.64
CA SER A 76 0.38 -7.31 3.50
C SER A 76 -1.09 -7.56 3.87
N LYS A 77 -1.35 -8.31 4.94
CA LYS A 77 -2.69 -8.82 5.25
C LYS A 77 -3.59 -7.86 6.02
N THR A 78 -3.03 -6.81 6.64
CA THR A 78 -3.79 -5.99 7.61
C THR A 78 -4.05 -4.55 7.17
N GLY A 79 -3.70 -4.15 5.95
CA GLY A 79 -3.95 -2.76 5.53
C GLY A 79 -3.42 -2.26 4.19
N GLY A 80 -3.01 -3.14 3.26
CA GLY A 80 -2.70 -2.73 1.87
C GLY A 80 -1.30 -2.14 1.65
N TYR A 81 -0.31 -2.54 2.45
CA TYR A 81 1.07 -2.07 2.36
C TYR A 81 2.07 -3.21 2.12
N ASP A 82 1.81 -4.06 1.12
CA ASP A 82 2.62 -5.25 0.76
C ASP A 82 4.10 -4.94 0.45
N PHE A 83 4.47 -3.67 0.34
CA PHE A 83 5.78 -3.16 -0.02
C PHE A 83 6.49 -2.39 1.11
N ILE A 84 5.85 -2.18 2.27
CA ILE A 84 6.51 -1.53 3.42
C ILE A 84 7.10 -2.60 4.33
N SER A 85 8.43 -2.72 4.35
CA SER A 85 9.13 -3.55 5.31
C SER A 85 8.93 -3.03 6.73
N LYS A 86 8.77 -3.96 7.68
CA LYS A 86 8.74 -3.62 9.11
C LYS A 86 9.99 -2.81 9.49
N ASN A 87 9.80 -1.69 10.18
CA ASN A 87 10.84 -0.78 10.62
C ASN A 87 10.39 0.00 11.87
N ASP A 88 10.87 -0.40 13.04
CA ASP A 88 10.43 0.17 14.32
C ASP A 88 10.84 1.66 14.46
N THR A 89 12.02 2.05 13.96
CA THR A 89 12.49 3.45 13.89
C THR A 89 11.52 4.33 13.11
N LYS A 90 11.16 3.94 11.87
CA LYS A 90 10.21 4.69 11.05
C LYS A 90 8.81 4.69 11.66
N SER A 91 8.38 3.58 12.27
CA SER A 91 7.11 3.52 12.98
C SER A 91 7.04 4.55 14.11
N CYS A 92 8.03 4.54 15.01
CA CYS A 92 8.14 5.51 16.11
C CYS A 92 8.19 6.96 15.60
N ALA A 93 9.00 7.24 14.57
CA ALA A 93 9.10 8.58 14.01
C ALA A 93 7.76 9.10 13.47
N TRP A 94 7.02 8.29 12.72
CA TRP A 94 5.71 8.70 12.20
C TRP A 94 4.64 8.83 13.29
N ARG A 95 4.74 8.07 14.40
CA ARG A 95 3.90 8.31 15.59
C ARG A 95 4.21 9.65 16.26
N LYS A 96 5.49 10.03 16.40
CA LYS A 96 5.87 11.36 16.92
C LYS A 96 5.40 12.49 16.01
N ILE A 97 5.61 12.35 14.69
CA ILE A 97 5.10 13.32 13.69
C ILE A 97 3.59 13.48 13.80
N LEU A 98 2.83 12.38 13.91
CA LEU A 98 1.38 12.40 14.07
C LEU A 98 0.95 13.26 15.26
N LEU A 99 1.57 13.02 16.43
CA LEU A 99 1.26 13.74 17.67
C LEU A 99 1.58 15.24 17.57
N ILE A 100 2.73 15.58 17.00
CA ILE A 100 3.18 16.98 16.86
C ILE A 100 2.36 17.73 15.80
N ALA A 101 2.07 17.08 14.67
CA ALA A 101 1.39 17.72 13.56
C ALA A 101 -0.13 17.83 13.75
N ASN A 102 -0.75 17.06 14.66
CA ASN A 102 -2.22 17.01 14.77
C ASN A 102 -2.71 17.05 16.23
N PRO A 103 -2.26 18.01 17.07
CA PRO A 103 -2.58 18.01 18.51
C PRO A 103 -4.08 18.02 18.80
N GLU A 104 -4.89 18.66 17.95
CA GLU A 104 -6.34 18.76 18.10
C GLU A 104 -7.13 17.50 17.68
N LYS A 105 -6.48 16.54 17.00
CA LYS A 105 -7.14 15.31 16.52
C LYS A 105 -6.68 14.06 17.28
N THR A 106 -5.57 14.14 18.00
CA THR A 106 -4.97 12.99 18.67
C THR A 106 -5.71 12.60 19.93
N ASP A 107 -5.76 11.31 20.22
CA ASP A 107 -6.35 10.77 21.44
C ASP A 107 -5.36 9.91 22.24
N SER A 108 -5.81 9.35 23.37
CA SER A 108 -4.97 8.52 24.25
C SER A 108 -4.41 7.27 23.55
N SER A 109 -5.11 6.74 22.54
CA SER A 109 -4.63 5.60 21.76
C SER A 109 -3.43 5.99 20.90
N ASP A 110 -3.36 7.23 20.40
CA ASP A 110 -2.22 7.71 19.62
C ASP A 110 -0.96 7.82 20.49
N THR A 111 -1.07 8.34 21.71
CA THR A 111 0.04 8.37 22.67
C THR A 111 0.45 6.96 23.12
N ALA A 112 -0.49 6.05 23.34
CA ALA A 112 -0.18 4.67 23.69
C ALA A 112 0.56 3.96 22.54
N ASN A 113 0.14 4.19 21.29
CA ASN A 113 0.80 3.64 20.11
C ASN A 113 2.19 4.21 19.89
N GLU A 114 2.41 5.51 20.16
CA GLU A 114 3.76 6.10 20.14
C GLU A 114 4.68 5.38 21.12
N ARG A 115 4.26 5.25 22.39
CA ARG A 115 5.04 4.53 23.41
C ARG A 115 5.30 3.09 23.00
N PHE A 116 4.30 2.42 22.44
CA PHE A 116 4.44 1.06 21.95
C PHE A 116 5.46 0.97 20.82
N SER A 117 5.39 1.84 19.80
CA SER A 117 6.31 1.85 18.65
C SER A 117 7.75 2.19 19.06
N CYS A 118 7.95 3.00 20.10
CA CYS A 118 9.28 3.47 20.51
C CYS A 118 9.93 2.63 21.62
N ARG A 119 9.24 1.64 22.22
CA ARG A 119 9.68 1.00 23.48
C ARG A 119 10.97 0.18 23.43
N ASN A 120 11.40 -0.26 22.24
CA ASN A 120 12.51 -1.20 22.06
C ASN A 120 13.67 -0.60 21.24
N LEU A 121 13.70 0.72 21.07
CA LEU A 121 14.76 1.37 20.31
C LEU A 121 16.04 1.45 21.12
N ASP A 122 17.18 1.19 20.47
CA ASP A 122 18.48 1.56 21.00
C ASP A 122 18.77 3.07 20.79
N PHE A 123 19.92 3.54 21.29
CA PHE A 123 20.30 4.95 21.20
C PHE A 123 20.48 5.44 19.77
N GLU A 124 21.06 4.61 18.89
CA GLU A 124 21.27 4.99 17.49
C GLU A 124 19.93 5.10 16.76
N GLN A 125 19.01 4.18 17.04
CA GLN A 125 17.66 4.20 16.50
C GLN A 125 16.86 5.40 17.01
N ASP A 126 16.98 5.80 18.27
CA ASP A 126 16.29 7.00 18.79
C ASP A 126 16.84 8.28 18.14
N GLU A 127 18.15 8.37 17.89
CA GLU A 127 18.72 9.48 17.11
C GLU A 127 18.16 9.51 15.67
N GLU A 128 18.06 8.36 15.01
CA GLU A 128 17.47 8.24 13.67
C GLU A 128 15.98 8.62 13.65
N VAL A 129 15.22 8.29 14.72
CA VAL A 129 13.83 8.75 14.87
C VAL A 129 13.76 10.26 14.76
N TRP A 130 14.60 10.99 15.50
CA TRP A 130 14.58 12.44 15.49
C TRP A 130 15.06 13.02 14.16
N LYS A 131 16.02 12.39 13.47
CA LYS A 131 16.41 12.80 12.11
C LYS A 131 15.23 12.73 11.14
N ILE A 132 14.41 11.67 11.21
CA ILE A 132 13.19 11.54 10.40
C ILE A 132 12.15 12.61 10.79
N VAL A 133 11.92 12.82 12.09
CA VAL A 133 10.98 13.82 12.60
C VAL A 133 11.36 15.22 12.10
N TYR A 134 12.62 15.62 12.26
CA TYR A 134 13.12 16.93 11.83
C TYR A 134 13.15 17.10 10.31
N LYS A 135 13.27 16.01 9.55
CA LYS A 135 13.15 16.06 8.09
C LYS A 135 11.73 16.38 7.64
N TYR A 136 10.72 15.72 8.21
CA TYR A 136 9.36 15.77 7.66
C TYR A 136 8.42 16.78 8.32
N LEU A 137 8.63 17.15 9.59
CA LEU A 137 7.81 18.20 10.23
C LEU A 137 7.83 19.54 9.49
N PRO A 138 8.98 20.05 8.99
CA PRO A 138 9.01 21.30 8.22
C PRO A 138 8.18 21.21 6.93
N MET A 139 8.20 20.06 6.25
CA MET A 139 7.41 19.85 5.02
C MET A 139 5.91 19.85 5.32
N ILE A 140 5.50 19.30 6.46
CA ILE A 140 4.11 19.34 6.93
C ILE A 140 3.70 20.77 7.30
N ALA A 141 4.58 21.51 7.98
CA ALA A 141 4.33 22.91 8.32
C ALA A 141 4.13 23.76 7.05
N GLU A 142 5.00 23.60 6.05
CA GLU A 142 4.88 24.26 4.75
C GLU A 142 3.56 23.89 4.05
N ALA A 143 3.16 22.61 4.05
CA ALA A 143 1.89 22.18 3.49
C ALA A 143 0.69 22.82 4.20
N LYS A 144 0.77 23.03 5.53
CA LYS A 144 -0.27 23.75 6.29
C LYS A 144 -0.32 25.22 5.91
N GLU A 145 0.83 25.88 5.80
CA GLU A 145 0.91 27.30 5.42
C GLU A 145 0.35 27.55 4.02
N LYS A 146 0.58 26.63 3.08
CA LYS A 146 0.02 26.68 1.72
C LYS A 146 -1.47 26.30 1.64
N GLY A 147 -2.07 25.84 2.74
CA GLY A 147 -3.43 25.33 2.74
C GLY A 147 -3.59 24.03 1.94
N GLU A 148 -2.52 23.26 1.77
CA GLU A 148 -2.49 21.97 1.05
C GLU A 148 -2.63 20.77 2.00
N TYR A 149 -2.51 21.01 3.30
CA TYR A 149 -2.61 19.99 4.34
C TYR A 149 -4.06 19.61 4.65
N MET A 150 -4.37 18.32 4.55
CA MET A 150 -5.68 17.73 4.85
C MET A 150 -6.85 18.39 4.09
N VAL A 151 -6.60 18.81 2.85
CA VAL A 151 -7.64 19.39 1.99
C VAL A 151 -8.61 18.30 1.57
N GLU A 152 -9.90 18.54 1.79
CA GLU A 152 -10.97 17.69 1.30
C GLU A 152 -10.93 17.64 -0.23
N LYS A 153 -10.71 16.44 -0.79
CA LYS A 153 -10.86 16.23 -2.23
C LYS A 153 -12.35 16.29 -2.53
N LYS A 154 -12.78 17.24 -3.36
CA LYS A 154 -14.12 17.19 -3.97
C LYS A 154 -14.24 15.84 -4.66
N SER A 155 -15.21 15.02 -4.24
CA SER A 155 -15.51 13.75 -4.89
C SER A 155 -15.79 14.05 -6.36
N GLU A 156 -15.07 13.39 -7.27
CA GLU A 156 -15.53 13.33 -8.65
C GLU A 156 -16.95 12.74 -8.64
N PRO A 157 -17.90 13.31 -9.40
CA PRO A 157 -19.23 12.73 -9.49
C PRO A 157 -19.07 11.30 -9.98
N THR A 158 -19.41 10.34 -9.12
CA THR A 158 -19.60 8.96 -9.53
C THR A 158 -20.60 8.99 -10.68
N PRO A 159 -20.30 8.40 -11.86
CA PRO A 159 -21.30 8.26 -12.91
C PRO A 159 -22.51 7.61 -12.28
N ASP A 160 -23.64 8.31 -12.31
CA ASP A 160 -24.87 7.83 -11.71
C ASP A 160 -25.11 6.38 -12.12
N LYS A 161 -25.42 5.58 -11.11
CA LYS A 161 -25.91 4.21 -11.20
C LYS A 161 -26.77 4.09 -12.46
N LEU A 162 -26.31 3.32 -13.45
CA LEU A 162 -27.11 2.98 -14.62
C LEU A 162 -28.46 2.44 -14.13
N GLU A 163 -29.52 3.25 -14.21
CA GLU A 163 -30.87 2.78 -14.01
C GLU A 163 -31.19 1.85 -15.18
N ILE A 164 -31.23 0.55 -14.88
CA ILE A 164 -31.82 -0.43 -15.79
C ILE A 164 -33.32 -0.13 -15.79
N ILE A 165 -33.77 0.61 -16.81
CA ILE A 165 -35.19 0.79 -17.09
C ILE A 165 -35.68 -0.56 -17.61
N ASP A 166 -36.40 -1.30 -16.77
CA ASP A 166 -37.11 -2.50 -17.19
C ASP A 166 -38.31 -2.08 -18.04
N VAL A 167 -38.15 -2.13 -19.37
CA VAL A 167 -39.24 -1.90 -20.31
C VAL A 167 -39.92 -3.25 -20.54
N THR A 168 -40.89 -3.59 -19.71
CA THR A 168 -41.88 -4.63 -20.02
C THR A 168 -43.20 -3.96 -20.38
N GLN A 169 -43.59 -4.13 -21.65
CA GLN A 169 -44.92 -3.83 -22.20
C GLN A 169 -45.93 -4.91 -21.82
#